data_AF-A0A444R2G7-F1
#
_entry.id   AF-A0A444R2G7-F1
#
_cell.length_a   1.000
_cell.length_b   1.000
_cell.length_c   1.000
_cell.angle_alpha   90.00
_cell.angle_beta   90.00
_cell.angle_gamma   90.00
#
_symmetry.space_group_name_H-M   'P 1'
#
loop_
_entity.id
_entity.type
_entity.pdbx_description
1 polymer ?
#
loop_
_entity_poly.entity_id
_entity_poly.type
_entity_poly.pdbx_seq_one_letter_code
_entity_poly.pdbx_strand_id
1 'polypeptide(L)'
;LVAALGLKEGIAKSLQWTHNDECLKPGQLDGMEVENDLSQSALLLTVPQAYLEYTSSDWDPPSRWDDGIPGLIADYSLNAQTRHQEQGGEDSHDISGNGTVGANLGAWRFRADWQSDYQHTRSNDDDDDSSNSTTSKHWDWSRYYAWRALPSLKAKLSLGEDYLNSDIFDGFNYIGSSVSTDDQMLPPNLRGYAPDVSGVAHSSAKVTISQMGRVLYETQVPAGPFRIQDIGDSVSGTLHVRVEEQNGQVQEYDVTTASMPFLTRQGQVRYKVMMGRPEDWNHKTEGGFFSGGEASWGVADGWSLYGGALADK
;
A
#
# COMPACT_ATOMS: atom_id res chain seq x y z
N LEU A 1 19.11 -20.81 -2.30
CA LEU A 1 20.15 -19.88 -1.80
C LEU A 1 20.33 -18.67 -2.73
N VAL A 2 20.72 -18.85 -3.99
CA VAL A 2 20.99 -17.71 -4.91
C VAL A 2 19.79 -16.79 -5.09
N ALA A 3 18.56 -17.33 -5.16
CA ALA A 3 17.34 -16.52 -5.20
C ALA A 3 17.17 -15.60 -3.98
N ALA A 4 17.67 -16.01 -2.81
CA ALA A 4 17.59 -15.23 -1.58
C ALA A 4 18.65 -14.11 -1.50
N LEU A 5 19.63 -14.09 -2.42
CA LEU A 5 20.60 -12.99 -2.50
C LEU A 5 19.93 -11.69 -2.99
N GLY A 6 18.80 -11.77 -3.70
CA GLY A 6 18.12 -10.59 -4.26
C GLY A 6 18.92 -9.93 -5.38
N LEU A 7 19.42 -10.71 -6.35
CA LEU A 7 20.13 -10.19 -7.53
C LEU A 7 19.16 -9.55 -8.51
N LYS A 8 19.60 -8.48 -9.19
CA LYS A 8 18.82 -7.84 -10.27
C LYS A 8 18.44 -8.86 -11.34
N GLU A 9 17.20 -8.81 -11.82
CA GLU A 9 16.64 -9.79 -12.77
C GLU A 9 17.52 -9.99 -14.03
N GLY A 10 18.08 -8.89 -14.58
CA GLY A 10 18.97 -8.95 -15.75
C GLY A 10 20.28 -9.70 -15.50
N ILE A 11 20.78 -9.68 -14.27
CA ILE A 11 21.99 -10.40 -13.85
C ILE A 11 21.64 -11.83 -13.50
N ALA A 12 20.55 -12.05 -12.76
CA ALA A 12 20.08 -13.39 -12.44
C ALA A 12 19.89 -14.27 -13.69
N LYS A 13 19.44 -13.67 -14.81
CA LYS A 13 19.28 -14.34 -16.12
C LYS A 13 20.59 -14.58 -16.87
N SER A 14 21.66 -13.82 -16.61
CA SER A 14 22.95 -13.99 -17.27
C SER A 14 23.86 -15.01 -16.57
N LEU A 15 23.50 -15.43 -15.36
CA LEU A 15 24.22 -16.45 -14.62
C LEU A 15 24.13 -17.81 -15.31
N GLN A 16 25.27 -18.50 -15.40
CA GLN A 16 25.31 -19.88 -15.89
C GLN A 16 25.35 -20.86 -14.72
N TRP A 17 24.54 -21.89 -14.83
CA TRP A 17 24.43 -22.95 -13.84
C TRP A 17 25.20 -24.18 -14.30
N THR A 18 25.67 -24.95 -13.33
CA THR A 18 26.34 -26.23 -13.51
C THR A 18 25.57 -27.30 -12.74
N HIS A 19 25.90 -28.57 -12.99
CA HIS A 19 25.33 -29.69 -12.26
C HIS A 19 23.78 -29.75 -12.38
N ASN A 20 23.28 -29.80 -13.62
CA ASN A 20 21.83 -29.84 -13.92
C ASN A 20 21.02 -28.67 -13.31
N ASP A 21 21.52 -27.45 -13.44
CA ASP A 21 20.89 -26.22 -12.93
C ASP A 21 20.78 -26.10 -11.39
N GLU A 22 21.48 -26.95 -10.63
CA GLU A 22 21.44 -26.92 -9.17
C GLU A 22 22.51 -26.01 -8.55
N CYS A 23 23.65 -25.85 -9.23
CA CYS A 23 24.81 -25.12 -8.71
C CYS A 23 25.13 -23.89 -9.55
N LEU A 24 25.33 -22.75 -8.90
CA LEU A 24 25.84 -21.57 -9.58
C LEU A 24 27.34 -21.73 -9.83
N LYS A 25 27.81 -21.50 -11.06
CA LYS A 25 29.25 -21.53 -11.34
C LYS A 25 29.94 -20.35 -10.63
N PRO A 26 30.95 -20.60 -9.77
CA PRO A 26 31.63 -19.54 -9.04
C PRO A 26 32.44 -18.63 -9.96
N GLY A 27 32.64 -17.37 -9.55
CA GLY A 27 33.47 -16.39 -10.26
C GLY A 27 32.83 -15.75 -11.49
N GLN A 28 31.50 -15.78 -11.61
CA GLN A 28 30.78 -15.11 -12.72
C GLN A 28 30.50 -13.64 -12.49
N LEU A 29 30.53 -13.20 -11.23
CA LEU A 29 30.31 -11.81 -10.83
C LEU A 29 31.63 -11.26 -10.30
N ASP A 30 32.13 -10.19 -10.92
CA ASP A 30 33.38 -9.55 -10.51
C ASP A 30 33.24 -9.00 -9.09
N GLY A 31 34.18 -9.37 -8.21
CA GLY A 31 34.15 -8.96 -6.80
C GLY A 31 33.17 -9.74 -5.92
N MET A 32 32.54 -10.81 -6.45
CA MET A 32 31.85 -11.78 -5.60
C MET A 32 32.88 -12.75 -4.99
N GLU A 33 32.93 -12.81 -3.67
CA GLU A 33 33.81 -13.71 -2.92
C GLU A 33 32.99 -14.69 -2.10
N VAL A 34 33.50 -15.93 -2.00
CA VAL A 34 32.87 -17.02 -1.25
C VAL A 34 33.93 -17.62 -0.34
N GLU A 35 33.76 -17.46 0.97
CA GLU A 35 34.67 -17.99 1.98
C GLU A 35 33.95 -19.01 2.86
N ASN A 36 34.60 -20.16 3.07
CA ASN A 36 34.06 -21.25 3.88
C ASN A 36 34.70 -21.20 5.28
N ASP A 37 33.95 -20.81 6.30
CA ASP A 37 34.38 -20.97 7.69
C ASP A 37 33.80 -22.28 8.26
N LEU A 38 34.55 -23.36 8.08
CA LEU A 38 34.19 -24.69 8.60
C LEU A 38 34.20 -24.76 10.13
N SER A 39 34.90 -23.85 10.81
CA SER A 39 34.95 -23.83 12.28
C SER A 39 33.63 -23.34 12.88
N GLN A 40 32.95 -22.43 12.19
CA GLN A 40 31.65 -21.89 12.57
C GLN A 40 30.48 -22.51 11.79
N SER A 41 30.76 -23.45 10.88
CA SER A 41 29.77 -23.97 9.92
C SER A 41 29.06 -22.85 9.15
N ALA A 42 29.81 -21.81 8.78
CA ALA A 42 29.31 -20.62 8.10
C ALA A 42 29.90 -20.49 6.70
N LEU A 43 29.08 -20.00 5.78
CA LEU A 43 29.48 -19.63 4.42
C LEU A 43 29.39 -18.10 4.32
N LEU A 44 30.54 -17.42 4.25
CA LEU A 44 30.57 -15.98 4.05
C LEU A 44 30.52 -15.69 2.54
N LEU A 45 29.52 -14.90 2.16
CA LEU A 45 29.26 -14.49 0.78
C LEU A 45 29.36 -12.97 0.70
N THR A 46 30.36 -12.48 -0.01
CA THR A 46 30.50 -11.05 -0.30
C THR A 46 29.99 -10.82 -1.71
N VAL A 47 28.90 -10.06 -1.85
CA VAL A 47 28.32 -9.72 -3.17
C VAL A 47 28.31 -8.20 -3.33
N PRO A 48 28.89 -7.66 -4.41
CA PRO A 48 28.84 -6.22 -4.65
C PRO A 48 27.41 -5.69 -4.76
N GLN A 49 27.11 -4.62 -4.02
CA GLN A 49 25.78 -3.97 -4.00
C GLN A 49 25.26 -3.58 -5.39
N ALA A 50 26.14 -3.34 -6.36
CA ALA A 50 25.77 -2.98 -7.73
C ALA A 50 24.93 -4.05 -8.44
N TYR A 51 25.08 -5.32 -8.03
CA TYR A 51 24.38 -6.46 -8.61
C TYR A 51 23.10 -6.84 -7.87
N LEU A 52 22.92 -6.32 -6.66
CA LEU A 52 21.75 -6.56 -5.83
C LEU A 52 20.61 -5.61 -6.23
N GLU A 53 19.38 -6.08 -6.09
CA GLU A 53 18.20 -5.23 -6.09
C GLU A 53 18.31 -4.21 -4.94
N TYR A 54 17.59 -3.10 -5.05
CA TYR A 54 17.59 -2.11 -3.98
C TYR A 54 17.10 -2.77 -2.68
N THR A 55 17.71 -2.43 -1.56
CA THR A 55 17.34 -2.92 -0.23
C THR A 55 17.53 -1.78 0.75
N SER A 56 16.59 -1.57 1.66
CA SER A 56 16.78 -0.65 2.79
C SER A 56 16.54 -1.39 4.10
N SER A 57 16.84 -0.76 5.24
CA SER A 57 16.56 -1.31 6.57
C SER A 57 15.10 -1.74 6.74
N ASP A 58 14.18 -1.07 6.04
CA ASP A 58 12.74 -1.19 6.19
C ASP A 58 12.04 -1.66 4.90
N TRP A 59 12.81 -2.15 3.92
CA TRP A 59 12.26 -2.65 2.66
C TRP A 59 13.08 -3.75 2.01
N ASP A 60 12.38 -4.83 1.68
CA ASP A 60 12.89 -5.95 0.91
C ASP A 60 12.29 -5.99 -0.50
N PRO A 61 13.11 -6.36 -1.50
CA PRO A 61 12.66 -6.42 -2.88
C PRO A 61 11.66 -7.56 -3.10
N PRO A 62 10.84 -7.49 -4.16
CA PRO A 62 9.77 -8.45 -4.37
C PRO A 62 10.23 -9.90 -4.57
N SER A 63 11.49 -10.10 -4.97
CA SER A 63 12.13 -11.43 -5.07
C SER A 63 12.24 -12.16 -3.73
N ARG A 64 12.18 -11.43 -2.61
CA ARG A 64 12.28 -11.97 -1.24
C ARG A 64 10.94 -12.04 -0.51
N TRP A 65 9.83 -11.71 -1.17
CA TRP A 65 8.52 -11.77 -0.53
C TRP A 65 8.04 -13.22 -0.41
N ASP A 66 7.48 -13.53 0.75
CA ASP A 66 6.87 -14.82 1.04
C ASP A 66 5.34 -14.72 0.87
N ASP A 67 4.77 -15.69 0.16
CA ASP A 67 3.32 -15.88 0.07
C ASP A 67 2.73 -16.37 1.40
N GLY A 68 3.55 -16.70 2.38
CA GLY A 68 3.14 -17.14 3.70
C GLY A 68 2.48 -18.52 3.68
N ILE A 69 1.87 -18.86 4.82
CA ILE A 69 1.33 -20.20 5.03
C ILE A 69 -0.18 -20.28 4.72
N PRO A 70 -0.65 -21.40 4.16
CA PRO A 70 -2.08 -21.67 4.07
C PRO A 70 -2.72 -21.72 5.45
N GLY A 71 -3.88 -21.10 5.60
CA GLY A 71 -4.56 -21.01 6.89
C GLY A 71 -5.93 -20.36 6.81
N LEU A 72 -6.72 -20.56 7.87
CA LEU A 72 -8.02 -19.92 8.05
C LEU A 72 -7.87 -18.79 9.07
N ILE A 73 -8.56 -17.68 8.81
CA ILE A 73 -8.63 -16.53 9.71
C ILE A 73 -10.09 -16.19 9.98
N ALA A 74 -10.38 -15.74 11.19
CA ALA A 74 -11.66 -15.20 11.57
C ALA A 74 -11.41 -14.04 12.52
N ASP A 75 -11.89 -12.86 12.14
CA ASP A 75 -11.89 -11.65 12.93
C ASP A 75 -13.33 -11.30 13.32
N TYR A 76 -13.51 -10.78 14.53
CA TYR A 76 -14.80 -10.37 15.03
C TYR A 76 -14.67 -9.16 15.96
N SER A 77 -15.57 -8.22 15.79
CA SER A 77 -15.75 -7.05 16.64
C SER A 77 -17.22 -6.98 17.05
N LEU A 78 -17.49 -6.95 18.35
CA LEU A 78 -18.83 -6.91 18.90
C LEU A 78 -18.95 -5.71 19.84
N ASN A 79 -19.97 -4.89 19.62
CA ASN A 79 -20.29 -3.74 20.44
C ASN A 79 -21.71 -3.89 20.99
N ALA A 80 -21.85 -3.73 22.30
CA ALA A 80 -23.14 -3.75 22.97
C ALA A 80 -23.32 -2.44 23.74
N GLN A 81 -24.44 -1.77 23.51
CA GLN A 81 -24.83 -0.54 24.18
C GLN A 81 -26.23 -0.72 24.76
N THR A 82 -26.41 -0.23 25.98
CA THR A 82 -27.74 -0.05 26.58
C THR A 82 -27.92 1.43 26.85
N ARG A 83 -29.09 1.96 26.51
CA ARG A 83 -29.51 3.32 26.82
C ARG A 83 -30.79 3.23 27.62
N HIS A 84 -30.75 3.83 28.79
CA HIS A 84 -31.89 4.02 29.66
C HIS A 84 -32.17 5.52 29.71
N GLN A 85 -33.39 5.92 29.36
CA GLN A 85 -33.76 7.33 29.35
C GLN A 85 -34.71 7.63 30.52
N GLU A 86 -34.28 8.49 31.44
CA GLU A 86 -35.12 8.90 32.57
C GLU A 86 -36.26 9.83 32.12
N GLN A 87 -37.38 9.81 32.86
CA GLN A 87 -38.65 10.53 32.60
C GLN A 87 -39.48 9.98 31.42
N GLY A 88 -39.89 8.70 31.49
CA GLY A 88 -40.84 8.11 30.53
C GLY A 88 -40.27 7.91 29.13
N GLY A 89 -38.94 7.88 28.99
CA GLY A 89 -38.27 7.61 27.71
C GLY A 89 -38.15 6.11 27.41
N GLU A 90 -37.78 5.79 26.17
CA GLU A 90 -37.60 4.41 25.71
C GLU A 90 -36.26 3.83 26.20
N ASP A 91 -36.28 2.54 26.58
CA ASP A 91 -35.08 1.76 26.82
C ASP A 91 -34.60 1.14 25.51
N SER A 92 -33.36 1.43 25.08
CA SER A 92 -32.75 0.82 23.90
C SER A 92 -31.62 -0.13 24.28
N HIS A 93 -31.60 -1.28 23.63
CA HIS A 93 -30.51 -2.25 23.67
C HIS A 93 -30.03 -2.47 22.25
N ASP A 94 -28.79 -2.07 21.98
CA ASP A 94 -28.19 -2.07 20.67
C ASP A 94 -26.97 -2.99 20.71
N ILE A 95 -26.98 -4.07 19.91
CA ILE A 95 -25.88 -4.99 19.74
C ILE A 95 -25.51 -4.98 18.27
N SER A 96 -24.32 -4.48 17.96
CA SER A 96 -23.76 -4.51 16.61
C SER A 96 -22.53 -5.39 16.59
N GLY A 97 -22.30 -6.03 15.44
CA GLY A 97 -21.16 -6.88 15.20
C GLY A 97 -20.66 -6.72 13.78
N ASN A 98 -19.35 -6.77 13.58
CA ASN A 98 -18.76 -6.92 12.26
C ASN A 98 -17.54 -7.83 12.35
N GLY A 99 -17.12 -8.37 11.23
CA GLY A 99 -15.91 -9.17 11.18
C GLY A 99 -15.61 -9.65 9.79
N THR A 100 -14.47 -10.33 9.67
CA THR A 100 -14.00 -10.89 8.41
C THR A 100 -13.59 -12.34 8.62
N VAL A 101 -14.15 -13.23 7.81
CA VAL A 101 -13.67 -14.61 7.70
C VAL A 101 -12.79 -14.70 6.46
N GLY A 102 -11.73 -15.49 6.51
CA GLY A 102 -10.83 -15.61 5.38
C GLY A 102 -10.08 -16.92 5.33
N ALA A 103 -9.60 -17.24 4.12
CA ALA A 103 -8.71 -18.34 3.85
C ALA A 103 -7.52 -17.85 3.03
N ASN A 104 -6.34 -18.33 3.36
CA ASN A 104 -5.11 -18.07 2.61
C ASN A 104 -4.66 -19.38 1.96
N LEU A 105 -4.31 -19.34 0.68
CA LEU A 105 -3.75 -20.48 -0.04
C LEU A 105 -2.70 -19.99 -1.04
N GLY A 106 -1.43 -20.12 -0.66
CA GLY A 106 -0.31 -19.50 -1.40
C GLY A 106 -0.53 -17.99 -1.54
N ALA A 107 -0.33 -17.46 -2.74
CA ALA A 107 -0.52 -16.04 -3.04
C ALA A 107 -1.99 -15.56 -2.95
N TRP A 108 -2.98 -16.46 -2.94
CA TRP A 108 -4.40 -16.12 -2.95
C TRP A 108 -4.97 -15.92 -1.56
N ARG A 109 -5.70 -14.81 -1.38
CA ARG A 109 -6.36 -14.42 -0.14
C ARG A 109 -7.84 -14.28 -0.39
N PHE A 110 -8.62 -15.18 0.20
CA PHE A 110 -10.09 -15.15 0.17
C PHE A 110 -10.59 -14.48 1.43
N ARG A 111 -11.53 -13.57 1.30
CA ARG A 111 -12.13 -12.80 2.41
C ARG A 111 -13.64 -12.73 2.20
N ALA A 112 -14.36 -12.83 3.31
CA ALA A 112 -15.80 -12.66 3.40
C ALA A 112 -16.07 -11.78 4.62
N ASP A 113 -16.58 -10.57 4.37
CA ASP A 113 -16.92 -9.62 5.42
C ASP A 113 -18.38 -9.83 5.82
N TRP A 114 -18.66 -9.75 7.12
CA TRP A 114 -20.00 -9.87 7.66
C TRP A 114 -20.28 -8.73 8.63
N GLN A 115 -21.54 -8.32 8.67
CA GLN A 115 -22.04 -7.32 9.60
C GLN A 115 -23.38 -7.77 10.19
N SER A 116 -23.62 -7.37 11.43
CA SER A 116 -24.85 -7.65 12.15
C SER A 116 -25.23 -6.45 12.97
N ASP A 117 -26.52 -6.15 12.97
CA ASP A 117 -27.12 -5.18 13.86
C ASP A 117 -28.38 -5.77 14.50
N TYR A 118 -28.51 -5.56 15.80
CA TYR A 118 -29.65 -5.97 16.58
C TYR A 118 -30.01 -4.83 17.52
N GLN A 119 -31.16 -4.22 17.29
CA GLN A 119 -31.67 -3.14 18.13
C GLN A 119 -33.04 -3.53 18.67
N HIS A 120 -33.18 -3.40 19.99
CA HIS A 120 -34.41 -3.67 20.71
C HIS A 120 -34.77 -2.43 21.53
N THR A 121 -35.88 -1.80 21.20
CA THR A 121 -36.43 -0.65 21.92
C THR A 121 -37.72 -1.04 22.63
N ARG A 122 -37.82 -0.63 23.89
CA ARG A 122 -38.99 -0.83 24.74
C ARG A 122 -39.46 0.53 25.26
N SER A 123 -40.70 0.89 24.93
CA SER A 123 -41.33 2.06 25.53
C SER A 123 -41.79 1.77 26.96
N ASN A 124 -41.53 2.71 27.86
CA ASN A 124 -41.95 2.70 29.26
C ASN A 124 -43.06 3.75 29.50
N ASP A 125 -44.00 3.90 28.56
CA ASP A 125 -45.22 4.70 28.78
C ASP A 125 -46.20 3.91 29.68
N ASP A 126 -46.52 4.48 30.84
CA ASP A 126 -47.39 3.88 31.88
C ASP A 126 -48.90 3.99 31.56
N ASP A 127 -49.29 4.62 30.44
CA ASP A 127 -50.69 5.03 30.18
C ASP A 127 -51.47 4.15 29.17
N ASP A 128 -50.88 3.10 28.57
CA ASP A 128 -51.61 2.19 27.68
C ASP A 128 -51.19 0.72 27.86
N ASP A 129 -52.16 -0.18 27.98
CA ASP A 129 -52.04 -1.63 28.23
C ASP A 129 -51.31 -2.43 27.11
N SER A 130 -50.71 -1.73 26.14
CA SER A 130 -49.93 -2.31 25.04
C SER A 130 -48.50 -1.78 25.03
N SER A 131 -47.62 -2.42 25.80
CA SER A 131 -46.17 -2.21 25.71
C SER A 131 -45.68 -2.50 24.29
N ASN A 132 -45.50 -1.46 23.47
CA ASN A 132 -45.03 -1.61 22.10
C ASN A 132 -43.51 -1.78 22.11
N SER A 133 -43.03 -3.01 21.89
CA SER A 133 -41.61 -3.31 21.73
C SER A 133 -41.27 -3.43 20.25
N THR A 134 -40.30 -2.65 19.77
CA THR A 134 -39.81 -2.76 18.39
C THR A 134 -38.48 -3.50 18.40
N THR A 135 -38.33 -4.49 17.52
CA THR A 135 -37.07 -5.23 17.36
C THR A 135 -36.66 -5.19 15.90
N SER A 136 -35.50 -4.61 15.61
CA SER A 136 -34.84 -4.70 14.32
C SER A 136 -33.66 -5.67 14.42
N LYS A 137 -33.59 -6.61 13.47
CA LYS A 137 -32.47 -7.53 13.33
C LYS A 137 -32.04 -7.53 11.87
N HIS A 138 -30.77 -7.23 11.65
CA HIS A 138 -30.14 -7.29 10.35
C HIS A 138 -28.84 -8.09 10.47
N TRP A 139 -28.67 -9.05 9.57
CA TRP A 139 -27.42 -9.79 9.42
C TRP A 139 -27.18 -9.99 7.95
N ASP A 140 -25.98 -9.62 7.52
CA ASP A 140 -25.63 -9.58 6.11
C ASP A 140 -24.14 -9.87 5.91
N TRP A 141 -23.82 -10.49 4.78
CA TRP A 141 -22.45 -10.73 4.35
C TRP A 141 -22.03 -9.65 3.38
N SER A 142 -21.55 -8.53 3.91
CA SER A 142 -21.37 -7.32 3.13
C SER A 142 -20.49 -7.46 1.89
N ARG A 143 -19.47 -8.34 1.90
CA ARG A 143 -18.57 -8.53 0.74
C ARG A 143 -17.98 -9.93 0.65
N TYR A 144 -17.86 -10.44 -0.58
CA TYR A 144 -17.06 -11.60 -0.92
C TYR A 144 -16.00 -11.28 -1.97
N TYR A 145 -14.73 -11.43 -1.60
CA TYR A 145 -13.64 -11.10 -2.52
C TYR A 145 -12.41 -11.99 -2.34
N ALA A 146 -11.66 -12.10 -3.42
CA ALA A 146 -10.37 -12.74 -3.46
C ALA A 146 -9.35 -11.78 -4.05
N TRP A 147 -8.16 -11.72 -3.47
CA TRP A 147 -7.09 -10.90 -4.03
C TRP A 147 -5.76 -11.63 -4.01
N ARG A 148 -4.87 -11.21 -4.91
CA ARG A 148 -3.46 -11.63 -4.93
C ARG A 148 -2.56 -10.49 -5.37
N ALA A 149 -1.34 -10.48 -4.85
CA ALA A 149 -0.30 -9.58 -5.32
C ALA A 149 0.25 -10.04 -6.70
N LEU A 150 0.63 -9.07 -7.53
CA LEU A 150 1.34 -9.26 -8.80
C LEU A 150 2.67 -8.48 -8.74
N PRO A 151 3.73 -9.06 -8.14
CA PRO A 151 5.00 -8.38 -7.92
C PRO A 151 5.64 -7.80 -9.19
N SER A 152 5.56 -8.51 -10.32
CA SER A 152 6.11 -8.08 -11.61
C SER A 152 5.47 -6.80 -12.15
N LEU A 153 4.23 -6.54 -11.77
CA LEU A 153 3.44 -5.38 -12.20
C LEU A 153 3.31 -4.32 -11.10
N LYS A 154 3.85 -4.58 -9.91
CA LYS A 154 3.67 -3.77 -8.69
C LYS A 154 2.19 -3.45 -8.42
N ALA A 155 1.34 -4.45 -8.67
CA ALA A 155 -0.10 -4.31 -8.65
C ALA A 155 -0.76 -5.42 -7.85
N LYS A 156 -2.00 -5.18 -7.44
CA LYS A 156 -2.88 -6.14 -6.79
C LYS A 156 -4.02 -6.48 -7.75
N LEU A 157 -4.27 -7.77 -7.94
CA LEU A 157 -5.45 -8.28 -8.62
C LEU A 157 -6.52 -8.59 -7.57
N SER A 158 -7.68 -7.94 -7.68
CA SER A 158 -8.88 -8.23 -6.89
C SER A 158 -9.96 -8.85 -7.78
N LEU A 159 -10.68 -9.83 -7.26
CA LEU A 159 -11.79 -10.53 -7.90
C LEU A 159 -12.95 -10.65 -6.91
N GLY A 160 -14.18 -10.49 -7.40
CA GLY A 160 -15.39 -10.56 -6.58
C GLY A 160 -15.98 -9.17 -6.33
N GLU A 161 -16.61 -9.01 -5.18
CA GLU A 161 -17.30 -7.79 -4.76
C GLU A 161 -16.29 -6.82 -4.18
N ASP A 162 -16.20 -5.63 -4.77
CA ASP A 162 -15.28 -4.60 -4.33
C ASP A 162 -15.92 -3.22 -4.46
N TYR A 163 -15.34 -2.24 -3.78
CA TYR A 163 -15.71 -0.85 -3.91
C TYR A 163 -14.79 -0.17 -4.91
N LEU A 164 -15.37 0.56 -5.85
CA LEU A 164 -14.59 1.38 -6.76
C LEU A 164 -14.00 2.58 -6.03
N ASN A 165 -12.78 2.43 -5.53
CA ASN A 165 -12.05 3.56 -4.97
C ASN A 165 -11.21 4.21 -6.09
N SER A 166 -11.74 5.22 -6.78
CA SER A 166 -11.05 5.94 -7.87
C SER A 166 -10.58 7.32 -7.40
N ASP A 167 -9.43 7.77 -7.91
CA ASP A 167 -8.90 9.11 -7.63
C ASP A 167 -9.53 10.18 -8.56
N ILE A 168 -10.25 9.75 -9.60
CA ILE A 168 -10.82 10.62 -10.67
C ILE A 168 -12.36 10.55 -10.71
N PHE A 169 -12.93 9.37 -10.44
CA PHE A 169 -14.37 9.10 -10.56
C PHE A 169 -15.01 8.87 -9.19
N ASP A 170 -16.32 9.11 -9.11
CA ASP A 170 -17.08 8.75 -7.92
C ASP A 170 -17.09 7.23 -7.72
N GLY A 171 -16.99 6.82 -6.46
CA GLY A 171 -16.96 5.40 -6.11
C GLY A 171 -18.34 4.78 -6.01
N PHE A 172 -18.41 3.50 -6.39
CA PHE A 172 -19.62 2.67 -6.32
C PHE A 172 -19.26 1.21 -6.07
N ASN A 173 -20.20 0.44 -5.53
CA ASN A 173 -20.04 -0.99 -5.32
C ASN A 173 -20.20 -1.75 -6.65
N TYR A 174 -19.34 -2.74 -6.88
CA TYR A 174 -19.44 -3.58 -8.05
C TYR A 174 -18.92 -4.99 -7.78
N ILE A 175 -19.40 -5.93 -8.58
CA ILE A 175 -18.86 -7.28 -8.65
C ILE A 175 -18.09 -7.46 -9.96
N GLY A 176 -16.85 -7.90 -9.88
CA GLY A 176 -16.02 -8.09 -11.07
C GLY A 176 -14.56 -8.35 -10.76
N SER A 177 -13.69 -7.68 -11.52
CA SER A 177 -12.24 -7.80 -11.39
C SER A 177 -11.58 -6.44 -11.52
N SER A 178 -10.55 -6.20 -10.72
CA SER A 178 -9.71 -5.02 -10.84
C SER A 178 -8.23 -5.36 -10.69
N VAL A 179 -7.40 -4.59 -11.39
CA VAL A 179 -5.95 -4.57 -11.24
C VAL A 179 -5.56 -3.15 -10.92
N SER A 180 -5.00 -2.94 -9.72
CA SER A 180 -4.58 -1.62 -9.25
C SER A 180 -3.14 -1.66 -8.77
N THR A 181 -2.35 -0.65 -9.11
CA THR A 181 -1.03 -0.44 -8.48
C THR A 181 -1.18 -0.31 -6.96
N ASP A 182 -0.30 -0.97 -6.22
CA ASP A 182 -0.29 -0.93 -4.75
C ASP A 182 0.99 -0.24 -4.27
N ASP A 183 0.85 0.95 -3.69
CA ASP A 183 2.00 1.74 -3.24
C ASP A 183 2.73 1.05 -2.07
N GLN A 184 2.08 0.14 -1.34
CA GLN A 184 2.75 -0.62 -0.28
C GLN A 184 3.82 -1.58 -0.83
N MET A 185 3.75 -1.92 -2.12
CA MET A 185 4.77 -2.70 -2.82
C MET A 185 6.05 -1.89 -3.09
N LEU A 186 5.97 -0.56 -3.01
CA LEU A 186 7.12 0.32 -3.19
C LEU A 186 7.91 0.46 -1.88
N PRO A 187 9.23 0.73 -1.96
CA PRO A 187 10.02 1.16 -0.82
C PRO A 187 9.34 2.33 -0.11
N PRO A 188 9.37 2.41 1.24
CA PRO A 188 8.75 3.50 2.01
C PRO A 188 9.09 4.89 1.46
N ASN A 189 10.35 5.07 1.05
CA ASN A 189 10.89 6.29 0.46
C ASN A 189 10.25 6.68 -0.88
N LEU A 190 9.66 5.71 -1.59
CA LEU A 190 9.01 5.85 -2.88
C LEU A 190 7.47 5.79 -2.78
N ARG A 191 6.90 5.67 -1.57
CA ARG A 191 5.44 5.67 -1.36
C ARG A 191 4.90 7.10 -1.36
N GLY A 192 3.67 7.26 -1.86
CA GLY A 192 3.00 8.55 -1.92
C GLY A 192 3.71 9.59 -2.78
N TYR A 193 3.25 10.83 -2.69
CA TYR A 193 3.91 11.98 -3.29
C TYR A 193 4.63 12.78 -2.21
N ALA A 194 5.95 12.68 -2.17
CA ALA A 194 6.83 13.68 -1.59
C ALA A 194 7.57 14.35 -2.75
N PRO A 195 7.56 15.70 -2.86
CA PRO A 195 8.32 16.37 -3.91
C PRO A 195 9.80 16.05 -3.76
N ASP A 196 10.48 15.90 -4.89
CA ASP A 196 11.90 15.63 -4.88
C ASP A 196 12.65 16.90 -4.52
N VAL A 197 13.53 16.82 -3.53
CA VAL A 197 14.39 17.95 -3.19
C VAL A 197 15.65 17.83 -4.03
N SER A 198 15.73 18.66 -5.06
CA SER A 198 16.88 18.75 -5.96
C SER A 198 17.60 20.09 -5.82
N GLY A 199 18.92 20.06 -5.95
CA GLY A 199 19.76 21.24 -5.82
C GLY A 199 21.18 20.99 -6.33
N VAL A 200 22.03 22.02 -6.26
CA VAL A 200 23.45 21.91 -6.63
C VAL A 200 24.29 22.35 -5.43
N ALA A 201 25.19 21.47 -4.99
CA ALA A 201 26.18 21.80 -3.98
C ALA A 201 27.51 22.16 -4.65
N HIS A 202 28.11 23.30 -4.32
CA HIS A 202 29.40 23.70 -4.92
C HIS A 202 30.60 22.99 -4.27
N SER A 203 30.41 22.44 -3.06
CA SER A 203 31.38 21.65 -2.31
C SER A 203 30.66 20.47 -1.62
N SER A 204 31.38 19.65 -0.84
CA SER A 204 30.68 18.67 0.01
C SER A 204 29.78 19.43 0.98
N ALA A 205 28.50 19.11 0.98
CA ALA A 205 27.49 19.85 1.70
C ALA A 205 26.62 18.94 2.55
N LYS A 206 26.21 19.46 3.71
CA LYS A 206 25.21 18.85 4.57
C LYS A 206 23.84 19.41 4.17
N VAL A 207 22.92 18.54 3.77
CA VAL A 207 21.55 18.90 3.41
C VAL A 207 20.62 18.52 4.54
N THR A 208 19.96 19.51 5.12
CA THR A 208 18.97 19.36 6.19
C THR A 208 17.61 19.80 5.67
N ILE A 209 16.62 18.90 5.73
CA ILE A 209 15.24 19.15 5.32
C ILE A 209 14.40 19.21 6.59
N SER A 210 13.70 20.31 6.77
CA SER A 210 12.90 20.57 7.97
C SER A 210 11.48 21.03 7.63
N GLN A 211 10.55 20.82 8.55
CA GLN A 211 9.18 21.28 8.44
C GLN A 211 8.73 21.80 9.79
N MET A 212 8.20 23.03 9.82
CA MET A 212 7.74 23.68 11.06
C MET A 212 8.79 23.62 12.20
N GLY A 213 10.08 23.72 11.86
CA GLY A 213 11.20 23.66 12.80
C GLY A 213 11.66 22.26 13.23
N ARG A 214 11.00 21.17 12.78
CA ARG A 214 11.44 19.79 13.00
C ARG A 214 12.27 19.29 11.82
N VAL A 215 13.46 18.75 12.09
CA VAL A 215 14.27 18.08 11.05
C VAL A 215 13.62 16.76 10.68
N LEU A 216 13.30 16.60 9.40
CA LEU A 216 12.67 15.40 8.83
C LEU A 216 13.70 14.48 8.17
N TYR A 217 14.70 15.06 7.52
CA TYR A 217 15.73 14.31 6.82
C TYR A 217 17.05 15.08 6.85
N GLU A 218 18.16 14.37 7.01
CA GLU A 218 19.49 14.97 7.05
C GLU A 218 20.50 14.01 6.41
N THR A 219 21.23 14.48 5.40
CA THR A 219 22.24 13.68 4.72
C THR A 219 23.41 14.53 4.23
N GLN A 220 24.55 13.89 3.94
CA GLN A 220 25.71 14.55 3.36
C GLN A 220 25.85 14.20 1.89
N VAL A 221 25.93 15.21 1.04
CA VAL A 221 26.04 15.06 -0.41
C VAL A 221 27.43 15.48 -0.90
N PRO A 222 27.96 14.81 -1.95
CA PRO A 222 29.20 15.25 -2.61
C PRO A 222 28.98 16.55 -3.41
N ALA A 223 30.07 17.19 -3.83
CA ALA A 223 30.00 18.37 -4.70
C ALA A 223 29.38 18.01 -6.05
N GLY A 224 28.38 18.78 -6.49
CA GLY A 224 27.63 18.54 -7.71
C GLY A 224 26.10 18.64 -7.53
N PRO A 225 25.33 18.36 -8.60
CA PRO A 225 23.88 18.24 -8.51
C PRO A 225 23.51 17.03 -7.65
N PHE A 226 22.56 17.20 -6.75
CA PHE A 226 22.02 16.14 -5.91
C PHE A 226 20.49 16.09 -6.02
N ARG A 227 19.94 14.92 -5.71
CA ARG A 227 18.50 14.66 -5.67
C ARG A 227 18.21 13.75 -4.49
N ILE A 228 17.40 14.23 -3.55
CA ILE A 228 17.00 13.48 -2.37
C ILE A 228 15.58 12.98 -2.60
N GLN A 229 15.44 11.65 -2.60
CA GLN A 229 14.16 10.98 -2.81
C GLN A 229 13.59 10.35 -1.53
N ASP A 230 14.36 10.31 -0.45
CA ASP A 230 14.03 9.54 0.75
C ASP A 230 13.22 10.33 1.80
N ILE A 231 12.33 11.22 1.35
CA ILE A 231 11.43 11.97 2.22
C ILE A 231 10.15 11.15 2.39
N GLY A 232 9.74 10.90 3.63
CA GLY A 232 8.53 10.12 3.94
C GLY A 232 7.24 10.73 3.40
N ASP A 233 6.26 9.87 3.16
CA ASP A 233 4.95 10.14 2.55
C ASP A 233 3.98 10.96 3.43
N SER A 234 4.23 11.01 4.74
CA SER A 234 3.39 11.74 5.71
C SER A 234 3.65 13.25 5.76
N VAL A 235 4.44 13.80 4.83
CA VAL A 235 4.90 15.19 4.85
C VAL A 235 4.02 16.05 3.95
N SER A 236 3.16 16.86 4.56
CA SER A 236 2.27 17.81 3.86
C SER A 236 2.55 19.26 4.26
N GLY A 237 2.52 20.21 3.32
CA GLY A 237 2.86 21.62 3.56
C GLY A 237 4.27 22.01 3.10
N THR A 238 4.79 23.15 3.57
CA THR A 238 6.10 23.66 3.12
C THR A 238 7.27 22.95 3.81
N LEU A 239 8.22 22.46 3.01
CA LEU A 239 9.52 21.97 3.46
C LEU A 239 10.56 23.08 3.33
N HIS A 240 11.33 23.30 4.40
CA HIS A 240 12.48 24.19 4.41
C HIS A 240 13.74 23.36 4.21
N VAL A 241 14.42 23.58 3.08
CA VAL A 241 15.66 22.91 2.74
C VAL A 241 16.83 23.84 3.02
N ARG A 242 17.80 23.36 3.79
CA ARG A 242 19.03 24.06 4.13
C ARG A 242 20.22 23.24 3.65
N VAL A 243 21.04 23.83 2.79
CA VAL A 243 22.28 23.24 2.28
C VAL A 243 23.45 24.00 2.88
N GLU A 244 24.20 23.35 3.75
CA GLU A 244 25.37 23.91 4.43
C GLU A 244 26.65 23.34 3.82
N GLU A 245 27.39 24.19 3.13
CA GLU A 245 28.64 23.83 2.45
C GLU A 245 29.84 23.79 3.41
N GLN A 246 30.90 23.07 3.05
CA GLN A 246 32.13 22.98 3.87
C GLN A 246 32.81 24.34 4.13
N ASN A 247 32.59 25.32 3.25
CA ASN A 247 33.08 26.69 3.41
C ASN A 247 32.23 27.54 4.38
N GLY A 248 31.19 26.96 4.98
CA GLY A 248 30.24 27.62 5.88
C GLY A 248 29.17 28.45 5.19
N GLN A 249 29.10 28.45 3.85
CA GLN A 249 27.99 29.05 3.13
C GLN A 249 26.73 28.21 3.29
N VAL A 250 25.61 28.89 3.53
CA VAL A 250 24.31 28.25 3.71
C VAL A 250 23.38 28.73 2.60
N GLN A 251 22.78 27.80 1.88
CA GLN A 251 21.72 28.06 0.92
C GLN A 251 20.40 27.54 1.50
N GLU A 252 19.36 28.37 1.49
CA GLU A 252 18.04 28.00 2.01
C GLU A 252 17.00 28.23 0.92
N TYR A 253 16.11 27.26 0.74
CA TYR A 253 14.98 27.37 -0.18
C TYR A 253 13.80 26.53 0.30
N ASP A 254 12.61 26.95 -0.11
CA ASP A 254 11.36 26.33 0.31
C ASP A 254 10.77 25.49 -0.81
N VAL A 255 10.38 24.26 -0.47
CA VAL A 255 9.67 23.34 -1.36
C VAL A 255 8.29 23.11 -0.80
N THR A 256 7.28 23.70 -1.44
CA THR A 256 5.89 23.51 -1.02
C THR A 256 5.39 22.17 -1.49
N THR A 257 5.01 21.30 -0.55
CA THR A 257 4.34 20.04 -0.85
C THR A 257 2.83 20.27 -0.87
N ALA A 258 2.16 19.82 -1.92
CA ALA A 258 0.71 19.70 -1.97
C ALA A 258 0.40 18.22 -2.23
N SER A 259 -0.30 17.57 -1.30
CA SER A 259 -0.76 16.20 -1.50
C SER A 259 -2.08 16.24 -2.28
N MET A 260 -1.99 16.16 -3.60
CA MET A 260 -3.16 15.79 -4.40
C MET A 260 -3.13 14.26 -4.60
N PRO A 261 -4.24 13.52 -4.38
CA PRO A 261 -4.27 12.05 -4.44
C PRO A 261 -3.74 11.45 -5.74
N PHE A 262 -3.78 12.22 -6.83
CA PHE A 262 -3.38 11.82 -8.19
C PHE A 262 -1.93 12.19 -8.57
N LEU A 263 -1.17 12.86 -7.71
CA LEU A 263 0.24 13.14 -8.01
C LEU A 263 1.07 11.86 -7.92
N THR A 264 1.90 11.67 -8.93
CA THR A 264 2.80 10.53 -9.08
C THR A 264 4.24 11.03 -9.15
N ARG A 265 5.15 10.30 -8.52
CA ARG A 265 6.57 10.63 -8.55
C ARG A 265 7.11 10.52 -9.98
N GLN A 266 8.09 11.35 -10.32
CA GLN A 266 8.72 11.31 -11.63
C GLN A 266 9.21 9.90 -11.98
N GLY A 267 8.81 9.40 -13.16
CA GLY A 267 9.17 8.07 -13.65
C GLY A 267 8.29 6.93 -13.13
N GLN A 268 7.36 7.20 -12.21
CA GLN A 268 6.38 6.22 -11.75
C GLN A 268 5.05 6.35 -12.51
N VAL A 269 4.37 5.23 -12.69
CA VAL A 269 3.03 5.15 -13.27
C VAL A 269 2.14 4.43 -12.27
N ARG A 270 1.11 5.13 -11.78
CA ARG A 270 0.00 4.53 -11.04
C ARG A 270 -1.11 4.24 -12.02
N TYR A 271 -1.68 3.05 -11.97
CA TYR A 271 -2.78 2.68 -12.85
C TYR A 271 -3.77 1.79 -12.13
N LYS A 272 -5.03 1.90 -12.54
CA LYS A 272 -6.10 1.01 -12.10
C LYS A 272 -6.96 0.67 -13.31
N VAL A 273 -7.25 -0.60 -13.48
CA VAL A 273 -8.15 -1.12 -14.51
C VAL A 273 -9.21 -1.93 -13.81
N MET A 274 -10.46 -1.68 -14.10
CA MET A 274 -11.61 -2.34 -13.49
C MET A 274 -12.65 -2.71 -14.53
N MET A 275 -13.33 -3.83 -14.30
CA MET A 275 -14.46 -4.25 -15.11
C MET A 275 -15.39 -5.13 -14.29
N GLY A 276 -16.69 -5.00 -14.51
CA GLY A 276 -17.68 -5.70 -13.71
C GLY A 276 -19.11 -5.22 -13.95
N ARG A 277 -19.95 -5.47 -12.96
CA ARG A 277 -21.32 -4.96 -12.92
C ARG A 277 -21.53 -4.19 -11.62
N PRO A 278 -22.15 -3.00 -11.66
CA PRO A 278 -22.53 -2.30 -10.44
C PRO A 278 -23.49 -3.15 -9.61
N GLU A 279 -23.48 -2.95 -8.31
CA GLU A 279 -24.23 -3.75 -7.36
C GLU A 279 -24.79 -2.89 -6.23
N ASP A 280 -26.03 -3.20 -5.81
CA ASP A 280 -26.65 -2.64 -4.61
C ASP A 280 -26.21 -3.44 -3.35
N TRP A 281 -26.39 -2.85 -2.18
CA TRP A 281 -26.07 -3.41 -0.86
C TRP A 281 -26.71 -4.77 -0.55
N ASN A 282 -27.69 -5.21 -1.35
CA ASN A 282 -28.35 -6.51 -1.23
C ASN A 282 -27.78 -7.58 -2.18
N HIS A 283 -26.54 -7.40 -2.65
CA HIS A 283 -25.88 -8.25 -3.64
C HIS A 283 -26.64 -8.41 -4.97
N LYS A 284 -27.36 -7.35 -5.36
CA LYS A 284 -28.14 -7.34 -6.60
C LYS A 284 -27.40 -6.50 -7.62
N THR A 285 -27.02 -7.14 -8.73
CA THR A 285 -26.41 -6.42 -9.84
C THR A 285 -27.41 -5.46 -10.45
N GLU A 286 -27.05 -4.18 -10.51
CA GLU A 286 -27.83 -3.12 -11.14
C GLU A 286 -27.07 -2.57 -12.36
N GLY A 287 -27.80 -2.28 -13.43
CA GLY A 287 -27.21 -1.69 -14.63
C GLY A 287 -26.46 -2.67 -15.55
N GLY A 288 -25.72 -2.08 -16.49
CA GLY A 288 -24.97 -2.76 -17.53
C GLY A 288 -23.62 -3.31 -17.05
N PHE A 289 -22.90 -3.92 -17.99
CA PHE A 289 -21.49 -4.24 -17.75
C PHE A 289 -20.68 -2.98 -17.99
N PHE A 290 -19.90 -2.57 -16.99
CA PHE A 290 -18.97 -1.46 -17.11
C PHE A 290 -17.53 -1.94 -17.21
N SER A 291 -16.72 -1.11 -17.83
CA SER A 291 -15.26 -1.24 -17.83
C SER A 291 -14.64 0.15 -17.75
N GLY A 292 -13.54 0.26 -17.04
CA GLY A 292 -12.85 1.53 -16.90
C GLY A 292 -11.39 1.35 -16.57
N GLY A 293 -10.68 2.45 -16.72
CA GLY A 293 -9.31 2.55 -16.27
C GLY A 293 -8.93 3.98 -15.99
N GLU A 294 -8.04 4.15 -15.02
CA GLU A 294 -7.39 5.40 -14.68
C GLU A 294 -5.89 5.18 -14.64
N ALA A 295 -5.13 6.20 -15.02
CA ALA A 295 -3.69 6.21 -14.91
C ALA A 295 -3.19 7.60 -14.55
N SER A 296 -2.12 7.65 -13.76
CA SER A 296 -1.35 8.83 -13.46
C SER A 296 0.13 8.54 -13.72
N TRP A 297 0.80 9.46 -14.42
CA TRP A 297 2.20 9.35 -14.78
C TRP A 297 2.96 10.61 -14.37
N GLY A 298 4.02 10.45 -13.57
CA GLY A 298 4.93 11.52 -13.19
C GLY A 298 5.90 11.80 -14.31
N VAL A 299 5.60 12.79 -15.15
CA VAL A 299 6.39 13.13 -16.34
C VAL A 299 7.66 13.90 -15.95
N ALA A 300 7.52 14.86 -15.04
CA ALA A 300 8.61 15.69 -14.55
C ALA A 300 8.41 16.01 -13.07
N ASP A 301 9.42 16.61 -12.45
CA ASP A 301 9.34 17.04 -11.05
C ASP A 301 8.20 18.06 -10.87
N GLY A 302 7.27 17.78 -9.97
CA GLY A 302 6.04 18.56 -9.77
C GLY A 302 4.98 18.47 -10.88
N TRP A 303 5.18 17.67 -11.94
CA TRP A 303 4.21 17.50 -13.03
C TRP A 303 3.78 16.04 -13.19
N SER A 304 2.48 15.79 -12.97
CA SER A 304 1.84 14.50 -13.25
C SER A 304 0.76 14.66 -14.31
N LEU A 305 0.74 13.75 -15.28
CA LEU A 305 -0.35 13.61 -16.24
C LEU A 305 -1.27 12.51 -15.74
N TYR A 306 -2.54 12.83 -15.50
CA TYR A 306 -3.54 11.84 -15.10
C TYR A 306 -4.73 11.86 -16.05
N GLY A 307 -5.41 10.74 -16.14
CA GLY A 307 -6.62 10.60 -16.93
C GLY A 307 -7.28 9.26 -16.68
N GLY A 308 -8.57 9.21 -16.94
CA GLY A 308 -9.33 7.97 -16.86
C GLY A 308 -10.49 7.97 -17.83
N ALA A 309 -11.01 6.78 -18.09
CA ALA A 309 -12.22 6.58 -18.85
C ALA A 309 -13.06 5.49 -18.19
N LEU A 310 -14.37 5.71 -18.13
CA LEU A 310 -15.37 4.72 -17.77
C LEU A 310 -16.32 4.57 -18.95
N ALA A 311 -16.60 3.32 -19.31
CA ALA A 311 -17.55 2.95 -20.34
C ALA A 311 -18.55 1.94 -19.77
N ASP A 312 -19.82 2.15 -20.06
CA ASP A 312 -20.93 1.25 -19.76
C ASP A 312 -21.63 0.85 -21.06
N LYS A 313 -22.33 -0.28 -21.05
CA LYS A 313 -23.02 -0.88 -22.20
C LYS A 313 -24.53 -0.60 -22.19
#